data_AF-A0A6A9T217-F1
#
_entry.id   AF-A0A6A9T217-F1
#
_cell.length_a   1.000
_cell.length_b   1.000
_cell.length_c   1.000
_cell.angle_alpha   90.00
_cell.angle_beta   90.00
_cell.angle_gamma   90.00
#
_symmetry.space_group_name_H-M   'P 1'
#
loop_
_entity.id
_entity.type
_entity.pdbx_description
1 polymer ?
#
loop_
_entity_poly.entity_id
_entity_poly.type
_entity_poly.pdbx_seq_one_letter_code
_entity_poly.pdbx_strand_id
1 'polypeptide(L)' 'MTEYEDSSLSPGEYVRENKEQLERLIKHSNNDFVRALAIAAFVEYGEDASVESITKDLERIKELEEVQ' A
#
# COMPACT_ATOMS: atom_id res chain seq x y z
N MET A 1 -22.23 21.47 20.98
CA MET A 1 -21.50 20.28 20.54
C MET A 1 -21.40 20.39 19.03
N THR A 2 -20.22 20.66 18.50
CA THR A 2 -19.97 20.60 17.06
C THR A 2 -19.98 19.13 16.68
N GLU A 3 -21.04 18.69 16.01
CA GLU A 3 -21.08 17.41 15.33
C GLU A 3 -19.98 17.45 14.27
N TYR A 4 -18.88 16.75 14.52
CA TYR A 4 -17.96 16.39 13.45
C TYR A 4 -18.72 15.37 12.62
N GLU A 5 -19.19 15.77 11.44
CA GLU A 5 -19.56 14.78 10.42
C GLU A 5 -18.35 13.85 10.31
N ASP A 6 -18.57 12.57 10.64
CA ASP A 6 -17.57 11.53 10.48
C ASP A 6 -17.39 11.29 8.98
N SER A 7 -16.72 12.23 8.31
CA SER A 7 -16.28 12.13 6.92
C SER A 7 -15.02 11.27 6.83
N SER A 8 -14.74 10.45 7.85
CA SER A 8 -13.59 9.57 7.82
C SER A 8 -13.92 8.38 6.94
N LEU A 9 -13.30 8.35 5.76
CA LEU A 9 -13.31 7.17 4.89
C LEU A 9 -12.93 5.96 5.74
N SER A 10 -13.68 4.86 5.60
CA SER A 10 -13.24 3.61 6.23
C SER A 10 -11.85 3.24 5.70
N PRO A 11 -11.02 2.51 6.48
CA PRO A 11 -9.67 2.15 6.02
C PRO A 11 -9.64 1.46 4.64
N GLY A 12 -10.66 0.65 4.32
CA GLY A 12 -10.82 0.04 3.00
C GLY A 12 -11.18 1.03 1.90
N GLU A 13 -12.05 2.01 2.16
CA GLU A 13 -12.34 3.07 1.20
C GLU A 13 -11.11 3.95 0.96
N TYR A 14 -10.39 4.30 2.03
CA TYR A 14 -9.14 5.03 1.91
C TYR A 14 -8.12 4.29 1.03
N VAL A 15 -7.89 3.00 1.26
CA VAL A 15 -6.94 2.22 0.46
C VAL A 15 -7.40 2.10 -1.00
N ARG A 16 -8.69 1.91 -1.25
CA ARG A 16 -9.25 1.85 -2.61
C ARG A 16 -9.08 3.17 -3.35
N GLU A 17 -9.44 4.28 -2.72
CA GLU A 17 -9.36 5.62 -3.34
C GLU A 17 -7.93 6.09 -3.56
N ASN A 18 -7.00 5.67 -2.70
CA ASN A 18 -5.60 6.09 -2.75
C ASN A 18 -4.66 5.01 -3.33
N LYS A 19 -5.19 3.99 -4.01
CA LYS A 19 -4.44 2.82 -4.50
C LYS A 19 -3.17 3.20 -5.26
N GLU A 20 -3.28 4.05 -6.27
CA GLU A 20 -2.14 4.44 -7.11
C GLU A 20 -1.05 5.17 -6.31
N GLN A 21 -1.44 5.99 -5.33
CA GLN A 21 -0.50 6.71 -4.48
C GLN A 21 0.22 5.76 -3.53
N LEU A 22 -0.50 4.81 -2.93
CA LEU A 22 0.08 3.78 -2.09
C LEU A 22 1.05 2.89 -2.89
N GLU A 23 0.69 2.48 -4.10
CA GLU A 23 1.61 1.74 -5.00
C GLU A 23 2.86 2.54 -5.31
N ARG A 24 2.73 3.85 -5.55
CA ARG A 24 3.87 4.74 -5.80
C ARG A 24 4.78 4.84 -4.57
N LEU A 25 4.20 4.92 -3.37
CA LEU A 25 4.97 4.89 -2.11
C LEU A 25 5.73 3.57 -1.96
N ILE A 26 5.11 2.45 -2.32
CA ILE A 26 5.78 1.14 -2.27
C ILE A 26 6.99 1.11 -3.20
N LYS A 27 6.83 1.60 -4.43
CA LYS A 27 7.85 1.51 -5.49
C LYS A 27 8.98 2.54 -5.36
N HIS A 28 8.70 3.71 -4.81
CA HIS A 28 9.60 4.86 -4.91
C HIS A 28 9.87 5.59 -3.59
N SER A 29 9.27 5.18 -2.47
CA SER A 29 9.60 5.78 -1.18
C SER A 29 11.00 5.38 -0.74
N ASN A 30 11.82 6.37 -0.39
CA ASN A 30 13.13 6.19 0.26
C ASN A 30 13.01 6.02 1.79
N ASN A 31 11.79 6.04 2.33
CA ASN A 31 11.52 5.83 3.75
C ASN A 31 10.87 4.46 3.96
N ASP A 32 11.59 3.59 4.69
CA ASP A 32 11.20 2.21 4.95
C ASP A 32 9.91 2.10 5.78
N PHE A 33 9.70 3.02 6.73
CA PHE A 33 8.49 3.04 7.54
C PHE A 33 7.26 3.36 6.69
N VAL A 34 7.35 4.37 5.83
CA VAL A 34 6.24 4.74 4.91
C VAL A 34 5.96 3.61 3.92
N ARG A 35 7.02 2.98 3.41
CA ARG A 35 6.90 1.84 2.48
C ARG A 35 6.22 0.64 3.15
N ALA A 36 6.67 0.26 4.35
CA ALA A 36 6.08 -0.83 5.11
C ALA A 36 4.61 -0.56 5.48
N LEU A 37 4.29 0.69 5.84
CA LEU A 37 2.91 1.07 6.16
C LEU A 37 1.99 0.95 4.94
N ALA A 38 2.44 1.38 3.76
CA ALA A 38 1.68 1.24 2.52
C ALA A 38 1.45 -0.24 2.16
N ILE A 39 2.45 -1.10 2.35
CA ILE A 39 2.31 -2.55 2.16
C ILE A 39 1.26 -3.12 3.13
N ALA A 40 1.37 -2.79 4.42
CA ALA A 40 0.44 -3.27 5.44
C ALA A 40 -1.01 -2.86 5.14
N ALA A 41 -1.21 -1.61 4.68
CA ALA A 41 -2.53 -1.13 4.29
C ALA A 41 -3.13 -1.93 3.12
N PHE A 42 -2.32 -2.32 2.12
CA PHE A 42 -2.78 -3.18 1.04
C PHE A 42 -3.08 -4.61 1.49
N VAL A 43 -2.28 -5.18 2.38
CA VAL A 43 -2.50 -6.55 2.88
C VAL A 43 -3.78 -6.62 3.71
N GLU A 44 -4.04 -5.61 4.54
CA GLU A 44 -5.19 -5.62 5.46
C GLU A 44 -6.49 -5.18 4.78
N TYR A 45 -6.43 -4.21 3.86
CA TYR A 45 -7.62 -3.53 3.32
C TYR A 45 -7.69 -3.47 1.80
N GLY A 46 -6.63 -3.90 1.10
CA GLY A 46 -6.59 -3.94 -0.36
C GLY A 46 -7.37 -5.13 -0.92
N GLU A 47 -7.68 -5.06 -2.22
CA GLU A 47 -8.28 -6.17 -2.95
C GLU A 47 -7.22 -7.23 -3.30
N ASP A 48 -7.62 -8.50 -3.40
CA ASP A 48 -6.72 -9.64 -3.69
C ASP A 48 -5.80 -9.40 -4.89
N ALA A 49 -6.32 -8.83 -5.98
CA ALA A 49 -5.53 -8.52 -7.17
C ALA A 49 -4.42 -7.48 -6.90
N SER A 50 -4.64 -6.57 -5.96
CA SER A 50 -3.66 -5.54 -5.56
C SER A 50 -2.55 -6.17 -4.70
N VAL A 51 -2.91 -7.07 -3.79
CA VAL A 51 -1.97 -7.82 -2.96
C VAL A 51 -1.08 -8.73 -3.83
N GLU A 52 -1.67 -9.43 -4.80
CA GLU A 52 -0.94 -10.29 -5.73
C GLU A 52 0.07 -9.49 -6.57
N SER A 53 -0.33 -8.31 -7.06
CA SER A 53 0.57 -7.43 -7.82
C SER A 53 1.77 -6.98 -7.00
N ILE A 54 1.55 -6.58 -5.73
CA ILE A 54 2.64 -6.14 -4.84
C ILE A 54 3.56 -7.31 -4.50
N THR A 55 3.00 -8.50 -4.27
CA THR A 55 3.78 -9.71 -3.99
C THR A 55 4.70 -10.05 -5.15
N LYS A 56 4.18 -10.05 -6.38
CA LYS A 56 4.99 -10.26 -7.60
C LYS A 56 6.09 -9.20 -7.78
N ASP A 57 5.79 -7.95 -7.46
CA ASP A 57 6.77 -6.87 -7.53
C ASP A 57 7.91 -7.07 -6.49
N LEU A 58 7.57 -7.51 -5.27
CA LEU A 58 8.56 -7.82 -4.23
C LEU A 58 9.43 -9.04 -4.58
N GLU A 59 8.82 -10.10 -5.13
CA GLU A 59 9.55 -11.29 -5.59
C GLU A 59 10.56 -10.92 -6.67
N ARG A 60 10.15 -10.10 -7.66
CA ARG A 60 11.06 -9.60 -8.70
C ARG A 60 12.22 -8.79 -8.13
N ILE A 61 11.99 -7.96 -7.11
CA ILE A 61 13.07 -7.20 -6.45
C ILE A 61 14.07 -8.15 -5.80
N LYS A 62 13.58 -9.18 -5.10
CA LYS A 62 14.43 -10.18 -4.46
C LYS A 62 15.28 -10.97 -5.47
N GLU A 63 14.68 -11.35 -6.60
CA GLU A 63 15.40 -12.02 -7.69
C GLU A 63 16.53 -11.14 -8.28
N LEU A 64 16.35 -9.82 -8.32
CA LEU A 64 17.38 -8.90 -8.81
C LEU A 64 18.54 -8.70 -7.82
N GLU A 65 18.27 -8.77 -6.51
CA GLU A 65 19.30 -8.70 -5.47
C GLU A 65 20.15 -9.98 -5.39
N GLU A 66 19.59 -11.15 -5.72
CA GLU A 66 20.33 -12.43 -5.71
C GLU A 66 21.26 -12.61 -6.94
N VAL A 67 21.16 -11.75 -7.95
CA VAL A 67 21.96 -11.81 -9.20
C VAL A 67 23.14 -10.82 -9.18
N GLN A 68 23.33 -10.04 -8.11
CA GLN A 68 24.53 -9.21 -7.87
C GLN A 68 25.52 -9.88 -6.90
#